data_AF-A0A2M9E4T2-F1
#
_entry.id   AF-A0A2M9E4T2-F1
#
_cell.length_a   1.000
_cell.length_b   1.000
_cell.length_c   1.000
_cell.angle_alpha   90.00
_cell.angle_beta   90.00
_cell.angle_gamma   90.00
#
_symmetry.space_group_name_H-M   'P 1'
#
loop_
_entity.id
_entity.type
_entity.pdbx_description
1 polymer ?
#
loop_
_entity_poly.entity_id
_entity_poly.type
_entity_poly.pdbx_seq_one_letter_code
_entity_poly.pdbx_strand_id
1 'polypeptide(L)'
;MAAAFEHAPDLYALSRDLAPAVLAGDGDALWVNSRIHDYCAGYAASPAGYARDTDLLAQLGGGAGVALRAARERVAQRCGRFAPIDALTMAGVIRQREDAALAGHLAAEASLLAMEAPLDESPEYLRDLVERVQQSGDAEAFAALSPGMGVAASGRSAFAGLVAGTPLAELAWQVAACRRGLDCGPGSTLMTQYCASGGICPTQATQDFETFVHDAAIPRQGAEKLDDMVDTLLQGVQPQRVSWRWEQ
;
A
#
# COMPACT_ATOMS: atom_id res chain seq x y z
N MET A 1 -12.83 -0.31 8.51
CA MET A 1 -13.19 -1.12 7.32
C MET A 1 -12.00 -1.86 6.68
N ALA A 2 -10.75 -1.48 6.95
CA ALA A 2 -9.50 -2.16 6.57
C ALA A 2 -9.56 -3.70 6.49
N ALA A 3 -9.92 -4.37 7.59
CA ALA A 3 -9.99 -5.82 7.67
C ALA A 3 -11.03 -6.45 6.73
N ALA A 4 -12.07 -5.71 6.35
CA ALA A 4 -13.09 -6.20 5.41
C ALA A 4 -12.50 -6.37 4.01
N PHE A 5 -11.70 -5.42 3.54
CA PHE A 5 -10.97 -5.58 2.28
C PHE A 5 -10.04 -6.78 2.34
N GLU A 6 -9.21 -6.87 3.38
CA GLU A 6 -8.17 -7.88 3.50
C GLU A 6 -8.71 -9.32 3.47
N HIS A 7 -9.81 -9.58 4.17
CA HIS A 7 -10.34 -10.93 4.35
C HIS A 7 -11.51 -11.28 3.43
N ALA A 8 -12.05 -10.33 2.66
CA ALA A 8 -13.17 -10.61 1.76
C ALA A 8 -12.77 -11.58 0.64
N PRO A 9 -13.50 -12.71 0.49
CA PRO A 9 -13.25 -13.68 -0.57
C PRO A 9 -13.87 -13.26 -1.91
N ASP A 10 -14.87 -12.38 -1.91
CA ASP A 10 -15.52 -11.82 -3.09
C ASP A 10 -15.53 -10.29 -2.98
N LEU A 11 -14.61 -9.64 -3.69
CA LEU A 11 -14.47 -8.18 -3.66
C LEU A 11 -15.55 -7.47 -4.48
N TYR A 12 -16.18 -8.16 -5.43
CA TYR A 12 -17.33 -7.62 -6.13
C TYR A 12 -18.52 -7.49 -5.18
N ALA A 13 -18.81 -8.53 -4.40
CA ALA A 13 -19.85 -8.49 -3.37
C ALA A 13 -19.58 -7.37 -2.36
N LEU A 14 -18.35 -7.26 -1.85
CA LEU A 14 -17.97 -6.20 -0.93
C LEU A 14 -18.17 -4.80 -1.53
N SER A 15 -17.75 -4.58 -2.79
CA SER A 15 -17.96 -3.30 -3.48
C SER A 15 -19.45 -2.95 -3.62
N ARG A 16 -20.30 -3.94 -3.91
CA ARG A 16 -21.76 -3.77 -3.98
C ARG A 16 -22.37 -3.40 -2.63
N ASP A 17 -21.90 -4.01 -1.55
CA ASP A 17 -22.37 -3.73 -0.19
C ASP A 17 -21.95 -2.33 0.29
N LEU A 18 -20.79 -1.84 -0.16
CA LEU A 18 -20.30 -0.49 0.12
C LEU A 18 -21.00 0.61 -0.69
N ALA A 19 -21.66 0.26 -1.80
CA ALA A 19 -22.21 1.23 -2.74
C ALA A 19 -23.14 2.29 -2.11
N PRO A 20 -24.05 1.97 -1.17
CA PRO A 20 -24.87 3.00 -0.52
C PRO A 20 -24.04 4.02 0.28
N ALA A 21 -22.99 3.57 0.97
CA ALA A 21 -22.10 4.45 1.75
C ALA A 21 -21.19 5.29 0.84
N VAL A 22 -20.69 4.68 -0.25
CA VAL A 22 -19.95 5.40 -1.31
C VAL A 22 -20.81 6.53 -1.89
N LEU A 23 -22.08 6.25 -2.21
CA LEU A 23 -23.02 7.27 -2.72
C LEU A 23 -23.33 8.37 -1.70
N ALA A 24 -23.20 8.07 -0.40
CA ALA A 24 -23.37 9.05 0.67
C ALA A 24 -22.09 9.86 0.95
N GLY A 25 -20.97 9.57 0.28
CA GLY A 25 -19.70 10.25 0.50
C GLY A 25 -18.95 9.81 1.75
N ASP A 26 -19.20 8.59 2.25
CA ASP A 26 -18.49 8.04 3.41
C ASP A 26 -17.01 7.77 3.05
N GLY A 27 -16.09 8.40 3.79
CA GLY A 27 -14.65 8.37 3.50
C GLY A 27 -14.04 6.98 3.60
N ASP A 28 -14.43 6.19 4.60
CA ASP A 28 -13.96 4.81 4.77
C ASP A 28 -14.44 3.91 3.63
N ALA A 29 -15.71 4.02 3.24
CA ALA A 29 -16.28 3.25 2.14
C ALA A 29 -15.65 3.64 0.79
N LEU A 30 -15.44 4.94 0.53
CA LEU A 30 -14.75 5.44 -0.66
C LEU A 30 -13.31 4.92 -0.72
N TRP A 31 -12.58 4.97 0.39
CA TRP A 31 -11.22 4.44 0.48
C TRP A 31 -11.18 2.94 0.16
N VAL A 32 -12.00 2.12 0.84
CA VAL A 32 -12.02 0.68 0.61
C VAL A 32 -12.46 0.34 -0.81
N ASN A 33 -13.48 1.01 -1.35
CA ASN A 33 -13.92 0.74 -2.72
C ASN A 33 -12.86 1.13 -3.76
N SER A 34 -12.10 2.20 -3.52
CA SER A 34 -10.96 2.57 -4.36
C SER A 34 -9.87 1.48 -4.38
N ARG A 35 -9.60 0.84 -3.23
CA ARG A 35 -8.62 -0.25 -3.12
C ARG A 35 -9.10 -1.52 -3.83
N ILE A 36 -10.40 -1.82 -3.76
CA ILE A 36 -11.00 -2.92 -4.54
C ILE A 36 -10.79 -2.68 -6.04
N HIS A 37 -11.10 -1.47 -6.49
CA HIS A 37 -10.99 -1.12 -7.90
C HIS A 37 -9.54 -1.22 -8.38
N ASP A 38 -8.58 -0.69 -7.60
CA ASP A 38 -7.15 -0.75 -7.88
C ASP A 38 -6.63 -2.20 -7.92
N TYR A 39 -6.97 -2.99 -6.89
CA TYR A 39 -6.58 -4.40 -6.78
C TYR A 39 -7.12 -5.27 -7.93
N CYS A 40 -8.37 -5.02 -8.36
CA CYS A 40 -9.05 -5.83 -9.37
C CYS A 40 -8.91 -5.31 -10.81
N ALA A 41 -8.38 -4.10 -11.04
CA ALA A 41 -8.33 -3.48 -12.37
C ALA A 41 -7.64 -4.37 -13.42
N GLY A 42 -6.48 -4.94 -13.08
CA GLY A 42 -5.72 -5.80 -13.99
C GLY A 42 -6.47 -7.08 -14.40
N TYR A 43 -7.23 -7.68 -13.48
CA TYR A 43 -8.09 -8.82 -13.78
C TYR A 43 -9.29 -8.41 -14.62
N ALA A 44 -10.02 -7.37 -14.18
CA ALA A 44 -11.28 -6.93 -14.78
C ALA A 44 -11.11 -6.46 -16.23
N ALA A 45 -9.94 -5.89 -16.58
CA ALA A 45 -9.64 -5.46 -17.94
C ALA A 45 -9.72 -6.61 -18.97
N SER A 46 -9.32 -7.83 -18.59
CA SER A 46 -9.42 -9.00 -19.44
C SER A 46 -9.31 -10.29 -18.62
N PRO A 47 -10.41 -10.84 -18.07
CA PRO A 47 -10.36 -12.08 -17.29
C PRO A 47 -9.73 -13.26 -18.04
N ALA A 48 -10.07 -13.39 -19.33
CA ALA A 48 -9.49 -14.42 -20.19
C ALA A 48 -8.01 -14.18 -20.50
N GLY A 49 -7.59 -12.92 -20.66
CA GLY A 49 -6.18 -12.56 -20.82
C GLY A 49 -5.38 -12.86 -19.55
N TYR A 50 -5.91 -12.45 -18.40
CA TYR A 50 -5.31 -12.67 -17.09
C TYR A 50 -5.07 -14.17 -16.84
N ALA A 51 -6.04 -15.03 -17.17
CA ALA A 51 -5.90 -16.48 -17.06
C ALA A 51 -4.78 -17.03 -17.95
N ARG A 52 -4.75 -16.63 -19.24
CA ARG A 52 -3.68 -17.04 -20.17
C ARG A 52 -2.29 -16.60 -19.71
N ASP A 53 -2.17 -15.35 -19.24
CA ASP A 53 -0.91 -14.82 -18.73
C ASP A 53 -0.46 -15.58 -17.47
N THR A 54 -1.41 -15.95 -16.61
CA THR A 54 -1.13 -16.77 -15.42
C THR A 54 -0.60 -18.15 -15.80
N ASP A 55 -1.22 -18.79 -16.80
CA ASP A 55 -0.76 -20.08 -17.31
C ASP A 55 0.63 -19.99 -17.93
N LEU A 56 0.91 -18.94 -18.72
CA LEU A 56 2.21 -18.70 -19.34
C LEU A 56 3.30 -18.44 -18.30
N LEU A 57 3.05 -17.55 -17.34
CA LEU A 57 4.01 -17.19 -16.29
C LEU A 57 4.35 -18.39 -15.40
N ALA A 58 3.38 -19.27 -15.16
CA ALA A 58 3.62 -20.49 -14.40
C ALA A 58 4.52 -21.51 -15.13
N GLN A 59 4.63 -21.43 -16.46
CA GLN A 59 5.55 -22.28 -17.25
C GLN A 59 7.02 -21.91 -17.04
N LEU A 60 7.32 -20.74 -16.46
CA LEU A 60 8.69 -20.34 -16.08
C LEU A 60 9.30 -21.30 -15.04
N GLY A 61 8.47 -22.10 -14.35
CA GLY A 61 8.90 -23.20 -13.48
C GLY A 61 9.52 -22.75 -12.16
N GLY A 62 9.94 -23.72 -11.35
CA GLY A 62 10.52 -23.49 -10.02
C GLY A 62 9.52 -23.04 -8.95
N GLY A 63 10.02 -22.86 -7.71
CA GLY A 63 9.19 -22.46 -6.57
C GLY A 63 8.54 -21.09 -6.74
N ALA A 64 9.25 -20.13 -7.35
CA ALA A 64 8.73 -18.80 -7.65
C ALA A 64 7.55 -18.83 -8.64
N GLY A 65 7.59 -19.69 -9.66
CA GLY A 65 6.48 -19.86 -10.61
C GLY A 65 5.21 -20.44 -9.96
N VAL A 66 5.37 -21.35 -9.01
CA VAL A 66 4.23 -21.89 -8.22
C VAL A 66 3.61 -20.80 -7.34
N ALA A 67 4.45 -20.03 -6.63
CA ALA A 67 3.98 -18.92 -5.80
C ALA A 67 3.27 -17.84 -6.64
N LEU A 68 3.83 -17.50 -7.80
CA LEU A 68 3.24 -16.54 -8.75
C LEU A 68 1.86 -16.98 -9.23
N ARG A 69 1.72 -18.25 -9.62
CA ARG A 69 0.43 -18.81 -10.01
C ARG A 69 -0.58 -18.68 -8.86
N ALA A 70 -0.22 -19.12 -7.66
CA ALA A 70 -1.11 -19.08 -6.50
C ALA A 70 -1.56 -17.64 -6.16
N ALA A 71 -0.65 -16.66 -6.22
CA ALA A 71 -0.98 -15.26 -5.99
C ALA A 71 -1.95 -14.72 -7.05
N ARG A 72 -1.73 -15.03 -8.33
CA ARG A 72 -2.62 -14.61 -9.43
C ARG A 72 -3.98 -15.31 -9.36
N GLU A 73 -4.03 -16.59 -9.00
CA GLU A 73 -5.27 -17.32 -8.76
C GLU A 73 -6.07 -16.72 -7.61
N ARG A 74 -5.42 -16.26 -6.53
CA ARG A 74 -6.07 -15.54 -5.44
C ARG A 74 -6.70 -14.22 -5.91
N VAL A 75 -6.02 -13.45 -6.76
CA VAL A 75 -6.60 -12.25 -7.38
C VAL A 75 -7.83 -12.63 -8.22
N ALA A 76 -7.70 -13.64 -9.08
CA ALA A 76 -8.80 -14.10 -9.94
C ALA A 76 -10.01 -14.60 -9.15
N GLN A 77 -9.79 -15.31 -8.03
CA GLN A 77 -10.86 -15.74 -7.13
C GLN A 77 -11.60 -14.54 -6.54
N ARG A 78 -10.84 -13.58 -5.98
CA ARG A 78 -11.40 -12.41 -5.28
C ARG A 78 -12.10 -11.43 -6.22
N CYS A 79 -11.61 -11.31 -7.45
CA CYS A 79 -12.11 -10.37 -8.44
C CYS A 79 -13.04 -11.02 -9.48
N GLY A 80 -13.33 -12.32 -9.37
CA GLY A 80 -13.88 -13.16 -10.46
C GLY A 80 -15.22 -12.75 -11.06
N ARG A 81 -15.92 -11.82 -10.42
CA ARG A 81 -17.20 -11.28 -10.89
C ARG A 81 -17.09 -9.92 -11.57
N PHE A 82 -15.92 -9.28 -11.50
CA PHE A 82 -15.64 -8.09 -12.29
C PHE A 82 -15.37 -8.47 -13.74
N ALA A 83 -15.79 -7.60 -14.64
CA ALA A 83 -15.68 -7.71 -16.08
C ALA A 83 -15.30 -6.36 -16.70
N PRO A 84 -14.92 -6.32 -17.99
CA PRO A 84 -14.51 -5.07 -18.63
C PRO A 84 -15.59 -3.97 -18.58
N ILE A 85 -16.86 -4.35 -18.52
CA ILE A 85 -18.00 -3.42 -18.43
C ILE A 85 -18.05 -2.65 -17.10
N ASP A 86 -17.44 -3.17 -16.03
CA ASP A 86 -17.39 -2.46 -14.74
C ASP A 86 -16.45 -1.26 -14.76
N ALA A 87 -15.64 -1.11 -15.81
CA ALA A 87 -14.81 0.07 -16.09
C ALA A 87 -13.95 0.54 -14.90
N LEU A 88 -13.26 -0.41 -14.25
CA LEU A 88 -12.30 -0.12 -13.19
C LEU A 88 -11.08 0.62 -13.79
N THR A 89 -11.09 1.95 -13.67
CA THR A 89 -10.07 2.84 -14.26
C THR A 89 -9.24 3.53 -13.19
N MET A 90 -7.98 3.82 -13.51
CA MET A 90 -7.09 4.58 -12.63
C MET A 90 -7.67 5.96 -12.28
N ALA A 91 -8.25 6.67 -13.25
CA ALA A 91 -8.94 7.94 -13.01
C ALA A 91 -10.12 7.80 -12.02
N GLY A 92 -10.82 6.67 -12.05
CA GLY A 92 -11.88 6.36 -11.08
C GLY A 92 -11.34 6.02 -9.68
N VAL A 93 -10.15 5.43 -9.58
CA VAL A 93 -9.46 5.20 -8.30
C VAL A 93 -9.01 6.53 -7.70
N ILE A 94 -8.35 7.40 -8.48
CA ILE A 94 -7.90 8.72 -8.04
C ILE A 94 -9.08 9.53 -7.50
N ARG A 95 -10.17 9.65 -8.26
CA ARG A 95 -11.35 10.42 -7.82
C ARG A 95 -11.92 9.93 -6.50
N GLN A 96 -12.05 8.61 -6.32
CA GLN A 96 -12.54 8.06 -5.04
C GLN A 96 -11.57 8.34 -3.89
N ARG A 97 -10.26 8.33 -4.14
CA ARG A 97 -9.26 8.67 -3.12
C ARG A 97 -9.28 10.16 -2.80
N GLU A 98 -9.50 11.03 -3.78
CA GLU A 98 -9.74 12.47 -3.57
C GLU A 98 -10.97 12.71 -2.70
N ASP A 99 -12.12 12.11 -3.06
CA ASP A 99 -13.35 12.24 -2.29
C ASP A 99 -13.17 11.69 -0.84
N ALA A 100 -12.48 10.56 -0.68
CA ALA A 100 -12.16 10.00 0.64
C ALA A 100 -11.22 10.92 1.45
N ALA A 101 -10.20 11.49 0.83
CA ALA A 101 -9.26 12.40 1.47
C ALA A 101 -9.95 13.69 1.92
N LEU A 102 -10.82 14.25 1.06
CA LEU A 102 -11.65 15.42 1.39
C LEU A 102 -12.66 15.13 2.53
N ALA A 103 -13.08 13.87 2.67
CA ALA A 103 -13.86 13.40 3.81
C ALA A 103 -13.02 13.13 5.08
N GLY A 104 -11.70 13.36 5.04
CA GLY A 104 -10.78 13.23 6.18
C GLY A 104 -10.05 11.89 6.28
N HIS A 105 -10.09 11.04 5.25
CA HIS A 105 -9.44 9.73 5.28
C HIS A 105 -7.92 9.83 5.01
N LEU A 106 -7.11 9.77 6.07
CA LEU A 106 -5.65 9.99 6.01
C LEU A 106 -4.93 9.03 5.04
N ALA A 107 -5.26 7.74 5.03
CA ALA A 107 -4.61 6.81 4.11
C ALA A 107 -4.94 7.09 2.64
N ALA A 108 -6.10 7.68 2.35
CA ALA A 108 -6.48 8.05 0.99
C ALA A 108 -5.66 9.28 0.54
N GLU A 109 -5.53 10.27 1.42
CA GLU A 109 -4.68 11.44 1.22
C GLU A 109 -3.21 11.05 0.99
N ALA A 110 -2.69 10.13 1.80
CA ALA A 110 -1.33 9.61 1.67
C ALA A 110 -1.13 8.82 0.37
N SER A 111 -2.14 8.04 -0.04
CA SER A 111 -2.14 7.32 -1.31
C SER A 111 -2.08 8.26 -2.51
N LEU A 112 -2.79 9.37 -2.47
CA LEU A 112 -2.76 10.39 -3.52
C LEU A 112 -1.35 10.98 -3.69
N LEU A 113 -0.65 11.25 -2.60
CA LEU A 113 0.76 11.67 -2.67
C LEU A 113 1.64 10.60 -3.33
N ALA A 114 1.44 9.33 -2.98
CA ALA A 114 2.18 8.21 -3.59
C ALA A 114 1.84 8.00 -5.08
N MET A 115 0.67 8.45 -5.52
CA MET A 115 0.24 8.44 -6.92
C MET A 115 0.63 9.70 -7.70
N GLU A 116 1.45 10.59 -7.11
CA GLU A 116 1.83 11.88 -7.70
C GLU A 116 0.63 12.80 -8.01
N ALA A 117 -0.46 12.65 -7.25
CA ALA A 117 -1.68 13.46 -7.35
C ALA A 117 -2.13 14.00 -5.98
N PRO A 118 -1.25 14.66 -5.20
CA PRO A 118 -1.61 15.19 -3.88
C PRO A 118 -2.69 16.27 -3.99
N LEU A 119 -3.47 16.50 -2.91
CA LEU A 119 -4.48 17.57 -2.91
C LEU A 119 -3.86 18.97 -3.03
N ASP A 120 -2.61 19.14 -2.61
CA ASP A 120 -1.81 20.36 -2.73
C ASP A 120 -0.35 19.97 -3.00
N GLU A 121 0.33 20.74 -3.88
CA GLU A 121 1.70 20.47 -4.31
C GLU A 121 2.76 21.24 -3.51
N SER A 122 2.34 22.12 -2.59
CA SER A 122 3.24 22.95 -1.79
C SER A 122 4.18 22.09 -0.92
N PRO A 123 5.48 22.43 -0.84
CA PRO A 123 6.42 21.69 -0.01
C PRO A 123 5.99 21.55 1.45
N GLU A 124 5.30 22.57 1.98
CA GLU A 124 4.76 22.61 3.33
C GLU A 124 3.67 21.55 3.53
N TYR A 125 2.69 21.48 2.61
CA TYR A 125 1.62 20.48 2.66
C TYR A 125 2.18 19.05 2.55
N LEU A 126 3.08 18.83 1.60
CA LEU A 126 3.66 17.51 1.36
C LEU A 126 4.42 16.99 2.59
N ARG A 127 5.19 17.88 3.25
CA ARG A 127 5.88 17.56 4.49
C ARG A 127 4.89 17.29 5.62
N ASP A 128 3.92 18.18 5.81
CA ASP A 128 2.90 18.05 6.85
C ASP A 128 2.14 16.73 6.74
N LEU A 129 1.77 16.31 5.51
CA LEU A 129 1.11 15.03 5.28
C LEU A 129 1.98 13.85 5.73
N VAL A 130 3.27 13.81 5.37
CA VAL A 130 4.18 12.73 5.80
C VAL A 130 4.32 12.70 7.32
N GLU A 131 4.44 13.87 7.95
CA GLU A 131 4.56 13.99 9.41
C GLU A 131 3.26 13.56 10.12
N ARG A 132 2.09 13.94 9.58
CA ARG A 132 0.78 13.47 10.07
C ARG A 132 0.62 11.96 9.96
N VAL A 133 1.04 11.35 8.85
CA VAL A 133 1.04 9.89 8.70
C VAL A 133 1.93 9.25 9.75
N GLN A 134 3.15 9.75 9.95
CA GLN A 134 4.06 9.19 10.95
C GLN A 134 3.50 9.32 12.38
N GLN A 135 2.88 10.46 12.70
CA GLN A 135 2.31 10.75 14.03
C GLN A 135 1.02 9.98 14.31
N SER A 136 0.17 9.76 13.30
CA SER A 136 -1.10 9.05 13.48
C SER A 136 -0.89 7.60 13.90
N GLY A 137 0.18 6.99 13.38
CA GLY A 137 0.45 5.58 13.57
C GLY A 137 -0.50 4.63 12.87
N ASP A 138 -1.32 5.15 11.98
CA ASP A 138 -2.25 4.37 11.17
C ASP A 138 -1.48 3.48 10.19
N ALA A 139 -1.54 2.17 10.40
CA ALA A 139 -0.86 1.18 9.57
C ALA A 139 -1.29 1.27 8.09
N GLU A 140 -2.55 1.59 7.78
CA GLU A 140 -2.98 1.76 6.40
C GLU A 140 -2.40 3.01 5.77
N ALA A 141 -2.28 4.11 6.54
CA ALA A 141 -1.70 5.34 6.04
C ALA A 141 -0.19 5.19 5.76
N PHE A 142 0.54 4.47 6.61
CA PHE A 142 1.93 4.11 6.36
C PHE A 142 2.09 3.31 5.06
N ALA A 143 1.25 2.28 4.88
CA ALA A 143 1.29 1.43 3.68
C ALA A 143 0.90 2.20 2.41
N ALA A 144 -0.12 3.06 2.49
CA ALA A 144 -0.58 3.87 1.38
C ALA A 144 0.45 4.92 0.94
N LEU A 145 1.20 5.47 1.89
CA LEU A 145 2.27 6.45 1.64
C LEU A 145 3.52 5.82 1.03
N SER A 146 3.81 4.55 1.35
CA SER A 146 5.12 3.94 1.13
C SER A 146 5.70 4.11 -0.28
N PRO A 147 4.94 3.93 -1.38
CA PRO A 147 5.50 4.05 -2.72
C PRO A 147 5.99 5.48 -3.03
N GLY A 148 5.31 6.49 -2.45
CA GLY A 148 5.69 7.89 -2.58
C GLY A 148 6.98 8.25 -1.84
N MET A 149 7.38 7.45 -0.86
CA MET A 149 8.59 7.66 -0.04
C MET A 149 9.81 6.92 -0.60
N GLY A 150 9.63 6.13 -1.65
CA GLY A 150 10.70 5.44 -2.36
C GLY A 150 11.54 6.37 -3.25
N VAL A 151 11.91 5.89 -4.43
CA VAL A 151 12.71 6.66 -5.40
C VAL A 151 12.00 7.93 -5.87
N ALA A 152 10.66 7.93 -5.93
CA ALA A 152 9.85 9.10 -6.31
C ALA A 152 10.06 10.32 -5.39
N ALA A 153 10.45 10.10 -4.14
CA ALA A 153 10.79 11.17 -3.20
C ALA A 153 12.20 11.75 -3.38
N SER A 154 13.05 11.14 -4.22
CA SER A 154 14.46 11.51 -4.32
C SER A 154 14.65 12.94 -4.82
N GLY A 155 15.47 13.73 -4.11
CA GLY A 155 15.77 15.11 -4.46
C GLY A 155 14.67 16.13 -4.15
N ARG A 156 13.52 15.71 -3.60
CA ARG A 156 12.44 16.63 -3.21
C ARG A 156 12.78 17.30 -1.88
N SER A 157 12.95 18.62 -1.89
CA SER A 157 13.27 19.41 -0.69
C SER A 157 12.22 19.25 0.42
N ALA A 158 10.95 19.06 0.05
CA ALA A 158 9.85 18.77 0.96
C ALA A 158 10.16 17.59 1.90
N PHE A 159 10.93 16.60 1.45
CA PHE A 159 11.23 15.38 2.21
C PHE A 159 12.65 15.31 2.78
N ALA A 160 13.40 16.41 2.72
CA ALA A 160 14.74 16.46 3.28
C ALA A 160 14.75 16.09 4.78
N GLY A 161 15.62 15.16 5.17
CA GLY A 161 15.72 14.67 6.56
C GLY A 161 14.63 13.68 6.99
N LEU A 162 13.71 13.31 6.11
CA LEU A 162 12.74 12.23 6.34
C LEU A 162 13.30 10.88 5.85
N VAL A 163 12.69 9.78 6.28
CA VAL A 163 12.94 8.45 5.70
C VAL A 163 12.30 8.42 4.31
N ALA A 164 13.04 8.89 3.31
CA ALA A 164 12.53 9.11 1.95
C ALA A 164 13.63 9.01 0.88
N GLY A 165 13.25 8.83 -0.38
CA GLY A 165 14.11 9.06 -1.54
C GLY A 165 14.99 7.88 -1.94
N THR A 166 14.78 6.71 -1.36
CA THR A 166 15.54 5.49 -1.68
C THR A 166 14.62 4.27 -1.74
N PRO A 167 14.96 3.20 -2.49
CA PRO A 167 14.19 1.95 -2.46
C PRO A 167 14.04 1.37 -1.05
N LEU A 168 15.07 1.55 -0.20
CA LEU A 168 15.03 1.07 1.18
C LEU A 168 14.05 1.86 2.05
N ALA A 169 13.85 3.15 1.76
CA ALA A 169 12.88 3.97 2.49
C ALA A 169 11.45 3.47 2.23
N GLU A 170 11.09 3.14 1.00
CA GLU A 170 9.78 2.54 0.68
C GLU A 170 9.55 1.24 1.47
N LEU A 171 10.55 0.35 1.48
CA LEU A 171 10.49 -0.88 2.28
C LEU A 171 10.38 -0.60 3.78
N ALA A 172 11.08 0.41 4.29
CA ALA A 172 10.99 0.81 5.70
C ALA A 172 9.58 1.25 6.08
N TRP A 173 8.90 2.02 5.23
CA TRP A 173 7.51 2.42 5.46
C TRP A 173 6.55 1.22 5.45
N GLN A 174 6.76 0.25 4.57
CA GLN A 174 5.94 -0.97 4.53
C GLN A 174 6.17 -1.88 5.73
N VAL A 175 7.43 -2.10 6.13
CA VAL A 175 7.76 -2.87 7.34
C VAL A 175 7.21 -2.15 8.59
N ALA A 176 7.32 -0.82 8.66
CA ALA A 176 6.71 -0.04 9.73
C ALA A 176 5.17 -0.21 9.73
N ALA A 177 4.51 -0.23 8.58
CA ALA A 177 3.08 -0.53 8.49
C ALA A 177 2.74 -1.92 9.07
N CYS A 178 3.52 -2.95 8.74
CA CYS A 178 3.37 -4.29 9.30
C CYS A 178 3.49 -4.28 10.82
N ARG A 179 4.54 -3.64 11.36
CA ARG A 179 4.77 -3.52 12.81
C ARG A 179 3.69 -2.66 13.51
N ARG A 180 2.95 -1.83 12.78
CA ARG A 180 1.79 -1.06 13.25
C ARG A 180 0.46 -1.80 13.12
N GLY A 181 0.44 -3.04 12.63
CA GLY A 181 -0.73 -3.92 12.61
C GLY A 181 -1.38 -4.12 11.24
N LEU A 182 -0.73 -3.73 10.14
CA LEU A 182 -1.15 -4.15 8.81
C LEU A 182 -0.98 -5.67 8.67
N ASP A 183 -1.92 -6.36 8.01
CA ASP A 183 -1.73 -7.76 7.66
C ASP A 183 -0.62 -7.90 6.60
N CYS A 184 0.51 -8.43 7.04
CA CYS A 184 1.68 -8.69 6.22
C CYS A 184 1.99 -10.18 6.10
N GLY A 185 1.04 -11.05 6.47
CA GLY A 185 1.21 -12.48 6.39
C GLY A 185 1.26 -13.02 4.95
N PRO A 186 1.59 -14.30 4.76
CA PRO A 186 1.78 -14.91 3.44
C PRO A 186 0.54 -14.85 2.52
N GLY A 187 -0.65 -14.82 3.12
CA GLY A 187 -1.92 -14.70 2.39
C GLY A 187 -2.42 -13.26 2.23
N SER A 188 -1.67 -12.27 2.72
CA SER A 188 -2.16 -10.90 2.75
C SER A 188 -2.26 -10.29 1.36
N THR A 189 -3.06 -9.24 1.21
CA THR A 189 -3.18 -8.50 -0.04
C THR A 189 -1.83 -7.91 -0.46
N LEU A 190 -1.01 -7.45 0.51
CA LEU A 190 0.34 -6.93 0.25
C LEU A 190 1.22 -8.01 -0.40
N MET A 191 1.35 -9.17 0.25
CA MET A 191 2.15 -10.29 -0.27
C MET A 191 1.61 -10.81 -1.62
N THR A 192 0.29 -10.84 -1.76
CA THR A 192 -0.37 -11.24 -3.00
C THR A 192 -0.01 -10.28 -4.14
N GLN A 193 -0.03 -8.97 -3.92
CA GLN A 193 0.26 -7.98 -4.96
C GLN A 193 1.75 -7.92 -5.34
N TYR A 194 2.65 -8.02 -4.36
CA TYR A 194 4.10 -8.12 -4.61
C TYR A 194 4.42 -9.26 -5.58
N CYS A 195 3.79 -10.41 -5.38
CA CYS A 195 3.99 -11.57 -6.23
C CYS A 195 3.21 -11.46 -7.55
N ALA A 196 1.88 -11.26 -7.51
CA ALA A 196 1.02 -11.30 -8.69
C ALA A 196 1.30 -10.19 -9.73
N SER A 197 1.70 -9.01 -9.25
CA SER A 197 1.93 -7.81 -10.07
C SER A 197 3.42 -7.47 -10.18
N GLY A 198 4.18 -7.62 -9.08
CA GLY A 198 5.62 -7.31 -9.07
C GLY A 198 6.52 -8.46 -9.51
N GLY A 199 6.00 -9.70 -9.55
CA GLY A 199 6.82 -10.90 -9.81
C GLY A 199 7.77 -11.27 -8.66
N ILE A 200 7.67 -10.57 -7.53
CA ILE A 200 8.50 -10.73 -6.35
C ILE A 200 7.74 -11.63 -5.38
N CYS A 201 8.03 -12.93 -5.43
CA CYS A 201 7.27 -13.94 -4.72
C CYS A 201 8.00 -14.48 -3.49
N PRO A 202 7.26 -14.83 -2.41
CA PRO A 202 7.86 -15.46 -1.24
C PRO A 202 8.54 -16.77 -1.62
N THR A 203 9.67 -17.05 -0.98
CA THR A 203 10.43 -18.29 -1.21
C THR A 203 9.83 -19.47 -0.44
N GLN A 204 9.09 -19.18 0.63
CA GLN A 204 8.43 -20.15 1.50
C GLN A 204 6.97 -19.76 1.70
N ALA A 205 6.07 -20.74 1.73
CA ALA A 205 4.63 -20.50 1.83
C ALA A 205 4.19 -19.83 3.15
N THR A 206 5.03 -19.84 4.18
CA THR A 206 4.77 -19.24 5.50
C THR A 206 5.52 -17.92 5.71
N GLN A 207 6.24 -17.42 4.71
CA GLN A 207 7.03 -16.20 4.82
C GLN A 207 6.12 -14.96 4.82
N ASP A 208 6.18 -14.17 5.88
CA ASP A 208 5.56 -12.84 5.92
C ASP A 208 6.42 -11.80 5.18
N PHE A 209 5.87 -10.60 5.02
CA PHE A 209 6.53 -9.53 4.27
C PHE A 209 7.86 -9.11 4.90
N GLU A 210 7.93 -8.97 6.21
CA GLU A 210 9.14 -8.52 6.90
C GLU A 210 10.28 -9.54 6.73
N THR A 211 10.00 -10.82 6.98
CA THR A 211 10.96 -11.91 6.75
C THR A 211 11.38 -11.95 5.27
N PHE A 212 10.43 -11.78 4.35
CA PHE A 212 10.72 -11.72 2.92
C PHE A 212 11.68 -10.58 2.56
N VAL A 213 11.46 -9.38 3.10
CA VAL A 213 12.30 -8.21 2.85
C VAL A 213 13.74 -8.45 3.33
N HIS A 214 13.91 -8.96 4.55
CA HIS A 214 15.24 -9.22 5.12
C HIS A 214 15.99 -10.35 4.43
N ASP A 215 15.30 -11.41 4.00
CA ASP A 215 15.94 -12.60 3.44
C ASP A 215 16.25 -12.47 1.94
N ALA A 216 15.40 -11.75 1.19
CA ALA A 216 15.41 -11.81 -0.27
C ALA A 216 15.47 -10.45 -0.97
N ALA A 217 14.96 -9.38 -0.35
CA ALA A 217 14.84 -8.09 -1.04
C ALA A 217 16.09 -7.19 -0.88
N ILE A 218 16.92 -7.40 0.15
CA ILE A 218 18.06 -6.53 0.45
C ILE A 218 19.36 -7.30 0.76
N PRO A 219 20.54 -6.74 0.43
CA PRO A 219 21.81 -7.25 0.93
C PRO A 219 21.92 -7.09 2.47
N ARG A 220 22.79 -7.88 3.13
CA ARG A 220 22.99 -7.80 4.59
C ARG A 220 23.28 -6.39 5.12
N GLN A 221 24.08 -5.60 4.39
CA GLN A 221 24.39 -4.22 4.76
C GLN A 221 23.17 -3.28 4.67
N GLY A 222 22.15 -3.68 3.90
CA GLY A 222 20.86 -2.97 3.82
C GLY A 222 19.93 -3.29 4.98
N ALA A 223 20.09 -4.44 5.66
CA ALA A 223 19.22 -4.85 6.77
C ALA A 223 19.37 -3.93 7.98
N GLU A 224 20.59 -3.66 8.43
CA GLU A 224 20.84 -2.73 9.56
C GLU A 224 20.27 -1.34 9.27
N LYS A 225 20.49 -0.84 8.04
CA LYS A 225 19.96 0.46 7.62
C LYS A 225 18.43 0.49 7.51
N LEU A 226 17.82 -0.64 7.12
CA LEU A 226 16.37 -0.79 7.10
C LEU A 226 15.82 -0.70 8.51
N ASP A 227 16.41 -1.44 9.45
CA ASP A 227 16.00 -1.44 10.85
C ASP A 227 16.11 -0.04 11.47
N ASP A 228 17.21 0.68 11.23
CA ASP A 228 17.36 2.08 11.68
C ASP A 228 16.26 3.00 11.13
N MET A 229 15.89 2.83 9.85
CA MET A 229 14.82 3.59 9.22
C MET A 229 13.46 3.24 9.82
N VAL A 230 13.17 1.96 10.02
CA VAL A 230 11.93 1.48 10.64
C VAL A 230 11.82 2.00 12.07
N ASP A 231 12.90 1.94 12.86
CA ASP A 231 12.91 2.46 14.23
C ASP A 231 12.66 3.97 14.27
N THR A 232 13.26 4.72 13.34
CA THR A 232 12.99 6.16 13.18
C THR A 232 11.51 6.42 12.91
N LEU A 233 10.90 5.62 12.02
CA LEU A 233 9.48 5.72 11.69
C LEU A 233 8.59 5.37 12.89
N LEU A 234 8.95 4.34 13.65
CA LEU A 234 8.17 3.86 14.78
C LEU A 234 8.26 4.74 16.03
N GLN A 235 9.40 5.39 16.28
CA GLN A 235 9.61 6.29 17.42
C GLN A 235 8.79 7.60 17.33
N GLY A 236 8.32 7.96 16.13
CA GLY A 236 7.59 9.19 15.86
C GLY A 236 8.46 10.44 15.94
N VAL A 237 8.01 11.55 15.32
CA VAL A 237 8.64 12.86 15.53
C VAL A 237 8.36 13.26 16.97
N GLN A 238 9.34 13.17 17.87
CA GLN A 238 9.19 13.78 19.19
C GLN A 238 8.93 15.27 18.98
N PRO A 239 7.83 15.83 19.50
CA PRO A 239 7.68 17.28 19.50
C PRO A 239 8.87 17.83 20.27
N GLN A 240 9.62 18.75 19.64
CA GLN A 240 10.70 19.45 20.33
C GLN A 240 10.12 19.99 21.64
N ARG A 241 10.56 19.41 22.77
CA ARG A 241 10.23 19.96 24.09
C ARG A 241 10.81 21.36 24.11
N VAL A 242 9.95 22.36 23.94
CA VAL A 242 10.29 23.75 24.25
C VAL A 242 10.60 23.76 25.74
N SER A 243 11.89 23.77 26.06
CA SER A 243 12.40 23.90 27.41
C SER A 243 12.04 25.28 27.93
N TRP A 244 10.88 25.41 28.57
CA TRP A 244 10.61 26.56 29.42
C TRP A 244 11.51 26.46 30.66
N ARG A 245 12.69 27.08 30.58
CA ARG A 245 13.44 27.49 31.76
C ARG A 245 12.66 28.63 32.39
N TRP A 246 12.02 28.38 33.53
CA TRP A 246 11.66 29.45 34.44
C TRP A 246 12.83 29.59 35.42
N GLU A 247 13.63 30.62 35.19
CA GLU A 247 14.45 31.22 36.23
C GLU A 247 13.56 32.09 37.13
N GLN A 248 13.88 32.05 38.42
CA GLN A 248 13.46 32.88 39.56
C GLN A 248 12.39 32.31 40.48
#